data_AF-A0A3S3PH05-F1
#
_entry.id   AF-A0A3S3PH05-F1
#
_cell.length_a   1.000
_cell.length_b   1.000
_cell.length_c   1.000
_cell.angle_alpha   90.00
_cell.angle_beta   90.00
_cell.angle_gamma   90.00
#
_symmetry.space_group_name_H-M   'P 1'
#
loop_
_entity.id
_entity.type
_entity.pdbx_description
1 polymer ?
#
loop_
_entity_poly.entity_id
_entity_poly.type
_entity_poly.pdbx_seq_one_letter_code
_entity_poly.pdbx_strand_id
1 'polypeptide(L)'
;MDIECSEQFDKQNSGLKPKTCDVYDAQYCIKTTGIFEGDRGTQRFCSSRDMGNYCEYVGRKGDDREYRSCIYTCSSNECNFSFRIKAFHCLLLFIVILNFYIIF
;
A
#
# COMPACT_ATOMS: atom_id res chain seq x y z
N MET A 1 -12.69 -1.87 19.93
CA MET A 1 -12.08 -2.92 19.11
C MET A 1 -11.96 -2.35 17.71
N ASP A 2 -10.75 -2.17 17.21
CA ASP A 2 -10.50 -1.46 15.96
C ASP A 2 -10.90 -2.35 14.78
N ILE A 3 -12.01 -1.98 14.14
CA ILE A 3 -12.60 -2.68 13.00
C ILE A 3 -11.66 -2.67 11.79
N GLU A 4 -10.80 -1.66 11.69
CA GLU A 4 -9.80 -1.49 10.62
C GLU A 4 -8.73 -2.60 10.57
N CYS A 5 -8.44 -3.24 11.70
CA CYS A 5 -7.40 -4.27 11.83
C CYS A 5 -7.97 -5.68 12.04
N SER A 6 -9.27 -5.86 11.80
CA SER A 6 -9.92 -7.17 11.85
C SER A 6 -9.46 -8.08 10.72
N GLU A 7 -9.51 -9.40 10.95
CA GLU A 7 -9.30 -10.44 9.93
C GLU A 7 -10.10 -10.18 8.64
N GLN A 8 -11.32 -9.66 8.80
CA GLN A 8 -12.20 -9.29 7.71
C GLN A 8 -12.33 -7.76 7.65
N PHE A 9 -11.72 -7.16 6.64
CA PHE A 9 -11.76 -5.72 6.45
C PHE A 9 -13.11 -5.26 5.89
N ASP A 10 -13.92 -4.60 6.72
CA ASP A 10 -15.18 -3.99 6.32
C ASP A 10 -14.94 -2.59 5.74
N LYS A 11 -14.85 -2.52 4.41
CA LYS A 11 -14.65 -1.25 3.69
C LYS A 11 -15.83 -0.26 3.89
N GLN A 12 -17.06 -0.73 4.11
CA GLN A 12 -18.23 0.15 4.19
C GLN A 12 -18.28 0.90 5.52
N ASN A 13 -17.91 0.21 6.60
CA ASN A 13 -17.92 0.77 7.95
C ASN A 13 -16.53 1.24 8.44
N SER A 14 -15.50 1.14 7.61
CA SER A 14 -14.15 1.60 7.96
C SER A 14 -14.02 3.12 7.92
N GLY A 15 -13.28 3.67 8.89
CA GLY A 15 -12.84 5.07 8.87
C GLY A 15 -11.71 5.36 7.87
N LEU A 16 -11.12 4.32 7.25
CA LEU A 16 -10.01 4.47 6.31
C LEU A 16 -10.50 5.00 4.96
N LYS A 17 -10.22 6.28 4.72
CA LYS A 17 -10.51 6.97 3.47
C LYS A 17 -9.27 7.75 3.01
N PRO A 18 -9.07 7.92 1.69
CA PRO A 18 -8.08 8.86 1.19
C PRO A 18 -8.35 10.25 1.78
N LYS A 19 -7.30 10.94 2.18
CA LYS A 19 -7.34 12.32 2.68
C LYS A 19 -6.37 13.15 1.88
N THR A 20 -6.67 14.44 1.74
CA THR A 20 -5.72 15.40 1.19
C THR A 20 -4.50 15.52 2.11
N CYS A 21 -3.33 15.74 1.52
CA CYS A 21 -2.10 15.96 2.28
C CYS A 21 -2.11 17.36 2.90
N ASP A 22 -2.66 17.47 4.10
CA ASP A 22 -2.70 18.71 4.90
C ASP A 22 -1.50 18.81 5.85
N VAL A 23 -0.30 18.55 5.32
CA VAL A 23 0.97 18.65 6.05
C VAL A 23 1.81 19.72 5.37
N TYR A 24 2.52 20.53 6.15
CA TYR A 24 3.36 21.61 5.62
C TYR A 24 4.40 21.07 4.62
N ASP A 25 4.40 21.64 3.41
CA ASP A 25 5.31 21.27 2.30
C ASP A 25 5.28 19.76 1.97
N ALA A 26 4.11 19.13 2.04
CA ALA A 26 3.96 17.73 1.67
C ALA A 26 4.24 17.53 0.17
N GLN A 27 5.31 16.78 -0.12
CA GLN A 27 5.75 16.46 -1.49
C GLN A 27 5.66 14.97 -1.81
N TYR A 28 5.47 14.14 -0.78
CA TYR A 28 5.54 12.69 -0.89
C TYR A 28 4.38 11.99 -0.20
N CYS A 29 3.91 10.91 -0.80
CA CYS A 29 3.04 9.92 -0.20
C CYS A 29 3.87 8.71 0.23
N ILE A 30 3.77 8.35 1.51
CA ILE A 30 4.48 7.22 2.10
C ILE A 30 3.50 6.07 2.28
N LYS A 31 3.93 4.85 1.97
CA LYS A 31 3.28 3.61 2.38
C LYS A 31 4.28 2.77 3.16
N THR A 32 3.90 2.36 4.35
CA THR A 32 4.66 1.39 5.13
C THR A 32 3.88 0.09 5.23
N THR A 33 4.59 -1.03 5.27
CA THR A 33 3.99 -2.36 5.51
C THR A 33 4.84 -3.12 6.52
N GLY A 34 4.23 -3.96 7.34
CA GLY A 34 4.94 -4.72 8.37
C GLY A 34 4.91 -3.97 9.69
N ILE A 35 6.07 -3.72 10.30
CA ILE A 35 6.20 -2.96 11.53
C ILE A 35 6.78 -1.58 11.22
N PHE A 36 6.07 -0.53 11.63
CA PHE A 36 6.51 0.85 11.52
C PHE A 36 6.15 1.60 12.80
N GLU A 37 7.12 2.29 13.41
CA GLU A 37 6.95 3.07 14.66
C GLU A 37 6.26 2.33 15.82
N GLY A 38 6.40 1.01 15.88
CA GLY A 38 5.78 0.18 16.93
C GLY A 38 4.41 -0.39 16.57
N ASP A 39 3.79 0.10 15.50
CA ASP A 39 2.53 -0.43 14.98
C ASP A 39 2.76 -1.49 13.92
N ARG A 40 1.86 -2.47 13.86
CA ARG A 40 1.86 -3.52 12.85
C ARG A 40 0.72 -3.27 11.86
N GLY A 41 1.02 -3.29 10.57
CA GLY A 41 0.00 -3.22 9.54
C GLY A 41 0.50 -2.55 8.27
N THR A 42 -0.44 -1.96 7.53
CA THR A 42 -0.14 -1.06 6.42
C THR A 42 -0.55 0.34 6.82
N GLN A 43 0.37 1.29 6.84
CA GLN A 43 0.08 2.70 7.09
C GLN A 43 0.34 3.52 5.83
N ARG A 44 -0.43 4.59 5.66
CA ARG A 44 -0.30 5.53 4.56
C ARG A 44 -0.43 6.95 5.10
N PHE A 45 0.54 7.79 4.79
CA PHE A 45 0.58 9.17 5.24
C PHE A 45 1.36 10.05 4.26
N CYS A 46 1.26 11.36 4.42
CA CYS A 46 1.99 12.33 3.63
C CYS A 46 3.22 12.84 4.38
N SER A 47 4.29 13.14 3.64
CA SER A 47 5.55 13.62 4.18
C SER A 47 6.11 14.73 3.29
N SER A 48 6.80 15.70 3.91
CA SER A 48 7.60 16.69 3.18
C SER A 48 8.96 16.15 2.75
N ARG A 49 9.34 14.96 3.24
CA ARG A 49 10.63 14.32 2.96
C ARG A 49 10.45 12.95 2.34
N ASP A 50 11.37 12.61 1.44
CA ASP A 50 11.50 11.27 0.90
C ASP A 50 11.98 10.32 2.01
N MET A 51 11.23 9.25 2.27
CA MET A 51 11.58 8.22 3.27
C MET A 51 12.25 7.00 2.64
N GLY A 52 12.52 7.04 1.34
CA GLY A 52 13.16 5.98 0.59
C GLY A 52 12.21 4.88 0.12
N ASN A 53 12.81 3.84 -0.46
CA ASN A 53 12.14 2.69 -1.03
C ASN A 53 12.94 1.43 -0.69
N TYR A 54 12.66 0.83 0.47
CA TYR A 54 13.44 -0.30 0.97
C TYR A 54 12.62 -1.22 1.87
N CYS A 55 13.16 -2.42 2.13
CA CYS A 55 12.60 -3.37 3.07
C CYS A 55 13.70 -3.92 3.97
N GLU A 56 13.38 -4.08 5.25
CA GLU A 56 14.28 -4.60 6.28
C GLU A 56 13.54 -5.62 7.15
N TYR A 57 14.31 -6.54 7.73
CA TYR A 57 13.81 -7.47 8.74
C TYR A 57 14.02 -6.85 10.11
N VAL A 58 12.92 -6.69 10.85
CA VAL A 58 12.91 -6.03 12.16
C VAL A 58 12.50 -7.06 13.21
N GLY A 59 13.40 -7.32 14.16
CA GLY A 59 13.11 -8.10 15.37
C GLY A 59 12.68 -7.20 16.53
N ARG A 60 11.78 -7.69 17.39
CA ARG A 60 11.39 -7.02 18.63
C ARG A 60 11.93 -7.78 19.83
N LYS A 61 12.39 -7.06 20.86
CA LYS A 61 12.82 -7.67 22.11
C LYS A 61 11.65 -8.43 22.74
N GLY A 62 11.80 -9.74 22.94
CA GLY A 62 10.77 -10.61 23.51
C GLY A 62 9.82 -11.24 22.49
N ASP A 63 10.11 -11.09 21.18
CA ASP A 63 9.46 -11.86 20.12
C ASP A 63 10.54 -12.65 19.36
N ASP A 64 10.31 -13.95 19.19
CA ASP A 64 11.25 -14.84 18.48
C ASP A 64 11.18 -14.67 16.96
N ARG A 65 10.21 -13.90 16.45
CA ARG A 65 10.00 -13.67 15.01
C ARG A 65 10.58 -12.36 14.54
N GLU A 66 11.22 -12.41 13.38
CA GLU A 66 11.55 -11.23 12.59
C GLU A 66 10.43 -10.90 11.60
N TYR A 67 10.16 -9.61 11.44
CA TYR A 67 9.12 -9.12 10.55
C TYR A 67 9.73 -8.35 9.40
N ARG A 68 9.40 -8.74 8.17
CA ARG A 68 9.76 -7.96 6.98
C ARG A 68 8.90 -6.70 6.92
N SER A 69 9.55 -5.55 7.11
CA SER A 69 8.94 -4.23 7.10
C SER A 69 9.46 -3.45 5.90
N CYS A 70 8.59 -2.71 5.22
CA CYS A 70 8.96 -1.97 4.01
C CYS A 70 8.45 -0.53 4.08
N ILE A 71 9.22 0.37 3.47
CA ILE A 71 8.86 1.75 3.21
C ILE A 71 8.84 1.96 1.69
N TYR A 72 7.79 2.61 1.20
CA TYR A 72 7.63 3.01 -0.18
C TYR A 72 7.28 4.49 -0.25
N THR A 73 8.00 5.23 -1.09
CA THR A 73 7.83 6.67 -1.31
C THR A 73 7.52 6.96 -2.78
N CYS A 74 6.53 7.81 -3.01
CA CYS A 74 6.15 8.31 -4.32
C CYS A 74 5.58 9.73 -4.22
N SER A 75 5.44 10.45 -5.34
CA SER A 75 5.13 11.90 -5.34
C SER A 75 3.86 12.31 -6.08
N SER A 76 3.17 11.40 -6.79
CA SER A 76 1.89 11.71 -7.43
C SER A 76 0.71 11.46 -6.50
N ASN A 77 -0.43 12.11 -6.77
CA ASN A 77 -1.63 11.92 -5.95
C ASN A 77 -2.04 10.44 -5.91
N GLU A 78 -2.35 9.95 -4.71
CA GLU A 78 -2.79 8.57 -4.43
C GLU A 78 -1.81 7.45 -4.84
N CYS A 79 -0.56 7.77 -5.19
CA CYS A 79 0.42 6.80 -5.71
C CYS A 79 0.81 5.68 -4.74
N ASN A 80 0.57 5.87 -3.44
CA ASN A 80 0.88 4.91 -2.38
C ASN A 80 -0.24 3.86 -2.19
N PHE A 81 -1.10 3.67 -3.20
CA PHE A 81 -2.11 2.61 -3.24
C PHE A 81 -1.50 1.20 -3.26
N SER A 82 -2.35 0.19 -3.07
CA SER A 82 -1.98 -1.21 -3.27
C SER A 82 -2.52 -1.68 -4.61
N PHE A 83 -1.63 -2.09 -5.51
CA PHE A 83 -2.02 -2.70 -6.78
C PHE A 83 -2.87 -3.94 -6.51
N ARG A 84 -4.12 -3.94 -6.99
CA ARG A 84 -4.94 -5.14 -7.10
C ARG A 84 -5.10 -5.46 -8.58
N ILE A 85 -4.11 -6.12 -9.17
CA ILE A 85 -4.29 -6.70 -10.50
C ILE A 85 -5.21 -7.89 -10.33
N LYS A 86 -6.47 -7.74 -10.76
CA LYS A 86 -7.37 -8.89 -10.86
C LYS A 86 -6.96 -9.70 -12.08
N ALA A 87 -6.69 -10.99 -11.91
CA ALA A 87 -6.32 -11.89 -13.01
C ALA A 87 -7.28 -11.81 -14.20
N PHE A 88 -8.57 -11.54 -13.94
CA PHE A 88 -9.59 -11.31 -14.96
C PHE A 88 -9.31 -10.10 -15.88
N HIS A 89 -8.74 -9.01 -15.36
CA HIS A 89 -8.41 -7.84 -16.19
C HIS A 89 -7.23 -8.13 -17.13
N CYS A 90 -6.24 -8.91 -16.68
CA CYS A 90 -5.16 -9.39 -17.54
C CYS A 90 -5.70 -10.37 -18.60
N LEU A 91 -6.61 -11.26 -18.23
CA LEU A 91 -7.19 -12.24 -19.14
C LEU A 91 -8.06 -11.59 -20.23
N LEU A 92 -8.85 -10.57 -19.86
CA LEU A 92 -9.60 -9.76 -20.83
C LEU A 92 -8.69 -9.00 -21.79
N LEU A 93 -7.64 -8.34 -21.30
CA LEU A 93 -6.67 -7.67 -22.16
C LEU A 93 -5.98 -8.63 -23.13
N PHE A 94 -5.61 -9.83 -22.66
CA PHE A 94 -5.02 -10.86 -23.49
C PHE A 94 -5.98 -11.34 -24.59
N ILE A 95 -7.26 -11.58 -24.27
CA ILE A 95 -8.27 -11.94 -25.26
C ILE A 95 -8.43 -10.83 -26.29
N VAL A 96 -8.51 -9.57 -25.88
CA VAL A 96 -8.64 -8.43 -26.81
C VAL A 96 -7.44 -8.37 -27.77
N ILE A 97 -6.21 -8.47 -27.26
CA ILE A 97 -4.99 -8.45 -28.07
C ILE A 97 -4.97 -9.63 -29.06
N LEU A 98 -5.34 -10.84 -28.63
CA LEU A 98 -5.46 -12.01 -29.49
C LEU A 98 -6.47 -11.81 -30.62
N ASN A 99 -7.63 -11.23 -30.32
CA ASN A 99 -8.62 -10.94 -31.35
C ASN A 99 -8.12 -9.91 -32.36
N PHE A 100 -7.44 -8.84 -31.92
CA PHE A 100 -6.82 -7.88 -32.84
C PHE A 100 -5.72 -8.50 -33.71
N TYR A 101 -4.94 -9.44 -33.16
CA TYR A 101 -3.91 -10.17 -33.92
C TYR A 101 -4.48 -11.19 -34.91
N ILE A 102 -5.67 -11.75 -34.67
CA ILE A 102 -6.33 -12.71 -35.58
C ILE A 102 -7.11 -11.98 -36.69
N ILE A 103 -7.54 -10.73 -36.46
CA ILE A 103 -8.29 -9.92 -37.41
C ILE A 103 -7.38 -9.19 -38.42
N PHE A 104 -6.08 -9.05 -38.11
CA PHE A 104 -5.04 -8.52 -39.01
C PHE A 104 -4.13 -9.64 -39.52
#